data_AF-A0A1H9ZID3-F1
#
_entry.id   AF-A0A1H9ZID3-F1
#
_cell.length_a   1.000
_cell.length_b   1.000
_cell.length_c   1.000
_cell.angle_alpha   90.00
_cell.angle_beta   90.00
_cell.angle_gamma   90.00
#
_symmetry.space_group_name_H-M   'P 1'
#
loop_
_entity.id
_entity.type
_entity.pdbx_description
1 polymer ?
#
loop_
_entity_poly.entity_id
_entity_poly.type
_entity_poly.pdbx_seq_one_letter_code
_entity_poly.pdbx_strand_id
1 'polypeptide(L)'
;MDQKQITQLPLAGTLIGALIAYLLRPEAPQIGQLPFGVVMTRGADLSGLDEMLIPIAEASFNYTVAGAIIGAIIGTIVFWVMSNKMKK
;
A
#
# COMPACT_ATOMS: atom_id res chain seq x y z
N MET A 1 11.66 -21.94 -10.31
CA MET A 1 10.55 -20.96 -10.31
C MET A 1 10.23 -20.68 -11.76
N ASP A 2 8.97 -20.80 -12.16
CA ASP A 2 8.56 -20.57 -13.55
C ASP A 2 8.84 -19.11 -13.94
N GLN A 3 9.24 -18.84 -15.19
CA GLN A 3 9.45 -17.49 -15.70
C GLN A 3 8.22 -16.60 -15.45
N LYS A 4 7.01 -17.18 -15.53
CA LYS A 4 5.75 -16.50 -15.21
C LYS A 4 5.68 -16.01 -13.76
N GLN A 5 6.20 -16.77 -12.80
CA GLN A 5 6.19 -16.41 -11.37
C GLN A 5 7.17 -15.28 -11.07
N ILE A 6 8.30 -15.23 -11.78
CA ILE A 6 9.32 -14.19 -11.58
C ILE A 6 8.76 -12.85 -12.05
N THR A 7 8.04 -12.81 -13.17
CA THR A 7 7.38 -11.59 -13.68
C THR A 7 6.31 -11.05 -12.73
N GLN A 8 5.75 -11.88 -11.84
CA GLN A 8 4.75 -11.45 -10.85
C GLN A 8 5.36 -10.85 -9.57
N LEU A 9 6.68 -10.94 -9.37
CA LEU A 9 7.35 -10.41 -8.17
C LEU A 9 7.14 -8.92 -7.92
N PRO A 10 7.19 -8.01 -8.94
CA PRO A 10 6.90 -6.61 -8.71
C PRO A 10 5.45 -6.40 -8.23
N LEU A 11 4.49 -7.09 -8.86
CA LEU A 11 3.08 -7.00 -8.48
C LEU A 11 2.85 -7.52 -7.06
N ALA A 12 3.42 -8.68 -6.73
CA ALA A 12 3.35 -9.23 -5.38
C ALA A 12 3.99 -8.29 -4.35
N GLY A 13 5.14 -7.70 -4.67
CA GLY A 13 5.81 -6.69 -3.85
C GLY A 13 4.93 -5.48 -3.59
N THR A 14 4.31 -4.92 -4.63
CA THR A 14 3.37 -3.79 -4.51
C THR A 14 2.21 -4.12 -3.57
N LEU A 15 1.55 -5.27 -3.77
CA LEU A 15 0.39 -5.67 -2.97
C LEU A 15 0.75 -5.92 -1.51
N ILE A 16 1.87 -6.59 -1.25
CA ILE A 16 2.37 -6.85 0.10
C ILE A 16 2.75 -5.52 0.79
N GLY A 17 3.46 -4.64 0.09
CA GLY A 17 3.83 -3.32 0.61
C GLY A 17 2.62 -2.45 0.94
N ALA A 18 1.62 -2.43 0.05
CA ALA A 18 0.36 -1.73 0.27
C ALA A 18 -0.38 -2.29 1.50
N LEU A 19 -0.46 -3.62 1.62
CA LEU A 19 -1.15 -4.28 2.73
C LEU A 19 -0.46 -3.98 4.06
N ILE A 20 0.87 -4.11 4.13
CA ILE A 20 1.63 -3.82 5.36
C ILE A 20 1.43 -2.35 5.77
N ALA A 21 1.57 -1.41 4.84
CA ALA A 21 1.41 0.00 5.18
C ALA A 21 -0.04 0.37 5.52
N TYR A 22 -1.03 -0.30 4.92
CA TYR A 22 -2.42 -0.17 5.32
C TYR A 22 -2.64 -0.66 6.75
N LEU A 23 -2.04 -1.79 7.14
CA LEU A 23 -2.14 -2.31 8.52
C LEU A 23 -1.45 -1.41 9.55
N LEU A 24 -0.38 -0.71 9.15
CA LEU A 24 0.38 0.23 9.96
C LEU A 24 -0.10 1.68 9.82
N ARG A 25 -1.25 1.92 9.18
CA ARG A 25 -1.75 3.27 8.90
C ARG A 25 -2.08 4.03 10.20
N PRO A 26 -1.98 5.36 10.19
CA PRO A 26 -2.30 6.18 11.35
C PRO A 26 -3.74 5.99 11.83
N GLU A 27 -3.93 6.08 13.14
CA GLU A 27 -5.22 5.92 13.80
C GLU A 27 -5.78 7.27 14.20
N ALA A 28 -7.11 7.42 14.14
CA ALA A 28 -7.79 8.59 14.66
C ALA A 28 -7.81 8.57 16.18
N PRO A 29 -7.53 9.71 16.85
CA PRO A 29 -7.64 9.80 18.30
C PRO A 29 -9.03 9.34 18.75
N GLN A 30 -9.09 8.44 19.74
CA GLN A 30 -10.33 7.92 20.36
C GLN A 30 -11.25 7.05 19.47
N ILE A 31 -11.07 7.04 18.15
CA ILE A 31 -11.90 6.28 17.20
C ILE A 31 -11.15 5.05 16.62
N GLY A 32 -9.81 5.12 16.58
CA GLY A 32 -8.97 4.05 16.03
C GLY A 32 -8.81 4.16 14.51
N GLN A 33 -8.51 3.03 13.85
CA GLN A 33 -8.26 3.02 12.41
C GLN A 33 -9.53 3.22 11.59
N LEU A 34 -9.49 4.14 10.62
CA LEU A 34 -10.63 4.39 9.73
C LEU A 34 -10.90 3.18 8.81
N PRO A 35 -12.18 2.94 8.43
CA PRO A 35 -12.55 1.87 7.51
C PRO A 35 -11.89 2.01 6.14
N PHE A 36 -11.65 0.88 5.47
CA PHE A 36 -11.00 0.86 4.14
C PHE A 36 -11.68 1.79 3.13
N GLY A 37 -13.02 1.79 3.09
CA GLY A 37 -13.79 2.65 2.17
C GLY A 37 -13.44 4.13 2.34
N VAL A 38 -13.50 4.61 3.58
CA VAL A 38 -13.17 6.00 3.94
C VAL A 38 -11.73 6.36 3.57
N VAL A 39 -10.78 5.45 3.82
CA VAL A 39 -9.37 5.66 3.44
C VAL A 39 -9.22 5.72 1.92
N MET A 40 -9.86 4.80 1.19
CA MET A 40 -9.73 4.72 -0.27
C MET A 40 -10.41 5.88 -0.99
N THR A 41 -11.48 6.42 -0.42
CA THR A 41 -12.14 7.64 -0.91
C THR A 41 -11.53 8.92 -0.33
N ARG A 42 -10.45 8.82 0.46
CA ARG A 42 -9.78 9.95 1.12
C ARG A 42 -10.73 10.80 1.96
N GLY A 43 -11.76 10.18 2.52
CA GLY A 43 -12.78 10.86 3.31
C GLY A 43 -13.85 11.59 2.50
N ALA A 44 -13.95 11.38 1.19
CA ALA A 44 -15.00 12.01 0.36
C ALA A 44 -16.44 11.63 0.78
N ASP A 45 -16.58 10.49 1.48
CA ASP A 45 -17.87 10.03 2.02
C ASP A 45 -18.17 10.61 3.42
N LEU A 46 -17.24 11.35 4.02
CA LEU A 46 -17.41 11.98 5.34
C LEU A 46 -18.15 13.30 5.18
N SER A 47 -19.06 13.59 6.12
CA SER A 47 -19.82 14.84 6.13
C SER A 47 -20.12 15.31 7.56
N GLY A 48 -20.30 16.61 7.75
CA GLY A 48 -20.62 17.18 9.06
C GLY A 48 -19.46 17.06 10.04
N LEU A 49 -19.69 16.50 11.23
CA LEU A 49 -18.64 16.40 12.26
C LEU A 49 -17.53 15.41 11.88
N ASP A 50 -17.81 14.46 11.00
CA ASP A 50 -16.82 13.46 10.55
C ASP A 50 -15.79 14.05 9.58
N GLU A 51 -16.03 15.24 9.01
CA GLU A 51 -15.05 15.95 8.16
C GLU A 51 -13.72 16.22 8.88
N MET A 52 -13.75 16.30 10.21
CA MET A 52 -12.54 16.42 11.03
C MET A 52 -11.59 15.22 10.88
N LEU A 53 -12.08 14.08 10.36
CA LEU A 53 -11.31 12.86 10.11
C LEU A 53 -10.72 12.80 8.68
N ILE A 54 -11.09 13.72 7.78
CA ILE A 54 -10.54 13.78 6.41
C ILE A 54 -9.01 13.77 6.39
N PRO A 55 -8.29 14.58 7.20
CA PRO A 55 -6.83 14.57 7.20
C PRO A 55 -6.25 13.21 7.58
N ILE A 56 -6.94 12.45 8.43
CA ILE A 56 -6.51 11.11 8.85
C ILE A 56 -6.79 10.08 7.75
N ALA A 57 -7.90 10.22 7.02
CA ALA A 57 -8.20 9.41 5.85
C ALA A 57 -7.16 9.63 4.74
N GLU A 58 -6.81 10.88 4.45
CA GLU A 58 -5.78 11.25 3.49
C GLU A 58 -4.40 10.72 3.90
N ALA A 59 -4.02 10.90 5.17
CA ALA A 59 -2.76 10.39 5.68
C ALA A 59 -2.71 8.85 5.54
N SER A 60 -3.78 8.16 5.94
CA SER A 60 -3.90 6.71 5.80
C SER A 60 -3.76 6.22 4.35
N PHE A 61 -4.37 6.95 3.41
CA PHE A 61 -4.26 6.67 1.99
C PHE A 61 -2.80 6.84 1.52
N ASN A 62 -2.16 7.95 1.90
CA ASN A 62 -0.78 8.25 1.53
C ASN A 62 0.20 7.20 2.07
N TYR A 63 0.00 6.72 3.30
CA TYR A 63 0.79 5.63 3.87
C TYR A 63 0.64 4.34 3.05
N THR A 64 -0.60 3.98 2.72
CA THR A 64 -0.90 2.79 1.92
C THR A 64 -0.22 2.85 0.54
N VAL A 65 -0.31 4.01 -0.13
CA VAL A 65 0.35 4.24 -1.42
C VAL A 65 1.88 4.24 -1.29
N ALA A 66 2.43 4.87 -0.25
CA ALA A 66 3.87 4.87 -0.01
C ALA A 66 4.41 3.45 0.21
N GLY A 67 3.69 2.63 0.99
CA GLY A 67 4.01 1.21 1.16
C GLY A 67 3.95 0.43 -0.15
N ALA A 68 2.93 0.68 -0.96
CA ALA A 68 2.80 0.07 -2.29
C ALA A 68 4.01 0.39 -3.18
N ILE A 69 4.44 1.66 -3.20
CA ILE A 69 5.60 2.12 -3.98
C ILE A 69 6.89 1.45 -3.47
N ILE A 70 7.12 1.43 -2.15
CA ILE A 70 8.29 0.77 -1.56
C ILE A 70 8.30 -0.72 -1.91
N GLY A 71 7.15 -1.40 -1.78
CA GLY A 71 6.99 -2.80 -2.15
C GLY A 71 7.27 -3.07 -3.63
N ALA A 72 6.80 -2.19 -4.52
CA ALA A 72 7.05 -2.27 -5.96
C ALA A 72 8.54 -2.14 -6.29
N ILE A 73 9.24 -1.21 -5.64
CA ILE A 73 10.69 -1.01 -5.81
C ILE A 73 11.44 -2.27 -5.39
N ILE A 74 11.14 -2.81 -4.20
CA ILE A 74 11.77 -4.04 -3.70
C ILE A 74 11.49 -5.21 -4.64
N GLY A 75 10.23 -5.42 -5.02
CA GLY A 75 9.85 -6.50 -5.94
C GLY A 75 10.53 -6.40 -7.31
N THR A 76 10.73 -5.18 -7.81
CA THR A 76 11.46 -4.91 -9.06
C THR A 76 12.95 -5.22 -8.93
N ILE A 77 13.58 -4.84 -7.81
CA ILE A 77 15.00 -5.16 -7.55
C ILE A 77 15.18 -6.68 -7.48
N VAL A 78 14.31 -7.39 -6.77
CA VAL A 78 14.37 -8.86 -6.66
C VAL A 78 14.17 -9.50 -8.03
N PHE A 79 13.18 -9.05 -8.80
CA PHE A 79 12.96 -9.50 -10.18
C PHE A 79 14.23 -9.32 -11.04
N TRP A 80 14.84 -8.14 -11.00
CA TRP A 80 16.03 -7.83 -11.79
C TRP A 80 17.21 -8.71 -11.41
N VAL A 81 17.48 -8.91 -10.11
CA VAL A 81 18.55 -9.79 -9.62
C VAL A 81 18.32 -11.23 -10.05
N MET A 82 17.10 -11.76 -9.93
CA MET A 82 16.78 -13.14 -10.30
C MET A 82 16.82 -13.35 -11.82
N SER A 83 16.30 -12.39 -12.59
CA SER A 83 16.31 -12.43 -14.06
C SER A 83 17.74 -12.45 -14.61
N ASN A 84 18.64 -11.64 -14.05
CA ASN A 84 20.05 -11.65 -14.45
C ASN A 84 20.77 -12.97 -14.11
N LYS A 85 20.40 -13.64 -13.02
CA LYS A 85 20.97 -14.96 -12.68
C LYS A 85 20.58 -16.06 -13.66
N MET A 86 19.40 -15.99 -14.27
CA MET A 86 18.93 -17.00 -15.23
C MET A 86 19.49 -16.80 -16.64
N LYS A 87 19.99 -15.61 -16.97
CA LYS A 87 20.62 -15.31 -18.26
C LYS A 87 22.10 -15.69 -18.32
N LYS A 88 22.70 -16.06 -17.18
CA LYS A 88 24.07 -16.58 -17.05
C LYS A 88 24.03 -18.10 -17.02
#